data_AF-A0A316AN07-F1
#
_entry.id   AF-A0A316AN07-F1
#
_cell.length_a   1.000
_cell.length_b   1.000
_cell.length_c   1.000
_cell.angle_alpha   90.00
_cell.angle_beta   90.00
_cell.angle_gamma   90.00
#
_symmetry.space_group_name_H-M   'P 1'
#
loop_
_entity.id
_entity.type
_entity.pdbx_description
1 polymer ?
#
loop_
_entity_poly.entity_id
_entity_poly.type
_entity_poly.pdbx_seq_one_letter_code
_entity_poly.pdbx_strand_id
1 'polypeptide(L)'
;MVRSRAKLAPTTASSQADMRKAIYQERRVELAFENKRWFDLVRTDRVQEVITAYGQRVKSNPKAYYFPDGAVPPNNAFTVLDIYYGLPAVESALTPYF
;
A
#
# COMPACT_ATOMS: atom_id res chain seq x y z
N MET A 1 1.40 -21.53 -14.28
CA MET A 1 1.59 -20.10 -13.96
C MET A 1 0.43 -19.58 -13.13
N VAL A 2 0.64 -18.51 -12.33
CA VAL A 2 -0.32 -17.97 -11.33
C VAL A 2 -1.73 -17.74 -11.89
N ARG A 3 -1.88 -16.98 -12.98
CA ARG A 3 -3.19 -16.68 -13.61
C ARG A 3 -3.93 -17.93 -14.08
N SER A 4 -3.23 -18.87 -14.73
CA SER A 4 -3.82 -20.13 -15.17
C SER A 4 -4.30 -20.98 -13.99
N ARG A 5 -3.55 -20.99 -12.87
CA ARG A 5 -3.96 -21.66 -11.62
C ARG A 5 -5.20 -21.01 -11.01
N ALA A 6 -5.33 -19.69 -11.12
CA ALA A 6 -6.52 -18.94 -10.75
C ALA A 6 -7.65 -18.99 -11.79
N LYS A 7 -7.54 -19.78 -12.87
CA LYS A 7 -8.49 -19.89 -13.98
C LYS A 7 -8.79 -18.56 -14.69
N LEU A 8 -7.81 -17.65 -14.73
CA LEU A 8 -7.87 -16.39 -15.45
C LEU A 8 -7.20 -16.50 -16.82
N ALA A 9 -7.70 -15.73 -17.80
CA ALA A 9 -7.09 -15.61 -19.12
C ALA A 9 -5.64 -15.08 -19.02
N PRO A 10 -4.77 -15.34 -20.01
CA PRO A 10 -3.44 -14.73 -20.06
C PRO A 10 -3.47 -13.19 -20.00
N THR A 11 -2.37 -12.57 -19.58
CA THR A 11 -2.26 -11.09 -19.62
C THR A 11 -2.24 -10.60 -21.06
N THR A 12 -2.89 -9.47 -21.32
CA THR A 12 -2.89 -8.79 -22.63
C THR A 12 -1.84 -7.68 -22.72
N ALA A 13 -1.00 -7.52 -21.68
CA ALA A 13 0.05 -6.51 -21.64
C ALA A 13 1.01 -6.67 -22.83
N SER A 14 1.12 -5.61 -23.64
CA SER A 14 1.91 -5.60 -24.89
C SER A 14 3.18 -4.76 -24.81
N SER A 15 3.37 -3.99 -23.73
CA SER A 15 4.58 -3.19 -23.48
C SER A 15 5.25 -3.56 -22.16
N GLN A 16 6.50 -3.15 -21.96
CA GLN A 16 7.20 -3.34 -20.69
C GLN A 16 6.48 -2.63 -19.54
N ALA A 17 5.97 -1.42 -19.78
CA ALA A 17 5.22 -0.66 -18.78
C ALA A 17 3.93 -1.38 -18.37
N ASP A 18 3.18 -1.89 -19.36
CA ASP A 18 1.96 -2.66 -19.11
C ASP A 18 2.25 -3.96 -18.37
N MET A 19 3.34 -4.64 -18.72
CA MET A 19 3.75 -5.87 -18.05
C MET A 19 4.13 -5.61 -16.59
N ARG A 20 4.87 -4.54 -16.30
CA ARG A 20 5.19 -4.13 -14.91
C ARG A 20 3.92 -3.84 -14.12
N LYS A 21 2.94 -3.16 -14.72
CA LYS A 21 1.64 -2.87 -14.10
C LYS A 21 0.84 -4.15 -13.85
N ALA A 22 0.78 -5.07 -14.82
CA ALA A 22 0.11 -6.35 -14.68
C ALA A 22 0.73 -7.18 -13.54
N ILE A 23 2.05 -7.32 -13.50
CA ILE A 23 2.75 -8.04 -12.42
C ILE A 23 2.46 -7.42 -11.05
N TYR A 24 2.48 -6.09 -10.94
CA TYR A 24 2.16 -5.40 -9.69
C TYR A 24 0.72 -5.71 -9.21
N GLN A 25 -0.24 -5.75 -10.14
CA GLN A 25 -1.64 -6.09 -9.84
C GLN A 25 -1.79 -7.56 -9.43
N GLU A 26 -1.17 -8.49 -10.16
CA GLU A 26 -1.20 -9.92 -9.82
C GLU A 26 -0.60 -10.19 -8.44
N ARG A 27 0.58 -9.61 -8.14
CA ARG A 27 1.22 -9.77 -6.83
C ARG A 27 0.35 -9.30 -5.67
N ARG A 28 -0.40 -8.21 -5.86
CA ARG A 28 -1.31 -7.68 -4.84
C ARG A 28 -2.42 -8.67 -4.50
N VAL A 29 -2.95 -9.37 -5.50
CA VAL A 29 -4.06 -10.32 -5.32
C VAL A 29 -3.54 -11.66 -4.81
N GLU A 30 -2.49 -12.18 -5.44
CA GLU A 30 -1.93 -13.49 -5.14
C GLU A 30 -1.33 -13.56 -3.72
N LEU A 31 -0.66 -12.51 -3.27
CA LEU A 31 0.04 -12.45 -1.98
C LEU A 31 -0.71 -11.59 -0.96
N ALA A 32 -2.04 -11.51 -1.10
CA ALA A 32 -2.88 -10.76 -0.17
C ALA A 32 -2.76 -11.35 1.23
N PHE A 33 -2.63 -10.49 2.24
CA PHE A 33 -2.49 -10.88 3.66
C PHE A 33 -1.20 -11.66 4.01
N GLU A 34 -0.19 -11.70 3.12
CA GLU A 34 1.09 -12.39 3.35
C GLU A 34 2.28 -11.45 3.66
N ASN A 35 2.02 -10.28 4.24
CA ASN A 35 3.06 -9.29 4.58
C ASN A 35 3.90 -8.85 3.35
N LYS A 36 3.26 -8.65 2.20
CA LYS A 36 3.93 -8.14 0.97
C LYS A 36 3.50 -6.74 0.58
N ARG A 37 2.28 -6.34 0.94
CA ARG A 37 1.67 -5.11 0.41
C ARG A 37 2.46 -3.85 0.72
N TRP A 38 2.95 -3.72 1.96
CA TRP A 38 3.73 -2.55 2.38
C TRP A 38 5.02 -2.42 1.55
N PHE A 39 5.84 -3.47 1.52
CA PHE A 39 7.10 -3.48 0.78
C PHE A 39 6.90 -3.30 -0.73
N ASP A 40 5.83 -3.88 -1.29
CA ASP A 40 5.48 -3.68 -2.69
C ASP A 40 5.14 -2.21 -3.00
N LEU A 41 4.51 -1.48 -2.07
CA LEU A 41 4.24 -0.04 -2.23
C LEU A 41 5.52 0.80 -2.11
N VAL A 42 6.34 0.54 -1.10
CA VAL A 42 7.59 1.29 -0.84
C VAL A 42 8.55 1.14 -2.02
N ARG A 43 8.86 -0.09 -2.43
CA ARG A 43 9.84 -0.36 -3.50
C ARG A 43 9.38 0.08 -4.90
N THR A 44 8.10 0.41 -5.07
CA THR A 44 7.54 0.89 -6.34
C THR A 44 7.19 2.37 -6.30
N ASP A 45 7.52 3.06 -5.20
CA ASP A 45 7.21 4.47 -4.98
C ASP A 45 5.72 4.81 -5.14
N ARG A 46 4.85 3.93 -4.62
CA ARG A 46 3.39 4.02 -4.75
C ARG A 46 2.65 4.30 -3.44
N VAL A 47 3.39 4.54 -2.35
CA VAL A 47 2.83 4.71 -1.01
C VAL A 47 1.86 5.90 -1.00
N GLN A 48 2.32 7.08 -1.45
CA GLN A 48 1.50 8.29 -1.47
C GLN A 48 0.25 8.14 -2.35
N GLU A 49 0.44 7.71 -3.61
CA GLU A 49 -0.65 7.51 -4.58
C GLU A 49 -1.76 6.62 -4.01
N VAL A 50 -1.38 5.44 -3.49
CA VAL A 50 -2.35 4.41 -3.09
C VAL A 50 -3.02 4.73 -1.76
N ILE A 51 -2.25 5.14 -0.75
CA ILE A 51 -2.79 5.36 0.60
C ILE A 51 -3.63 6.63 0.64
N THR A 52 -3.22 7.71 -0.02
CA THR A 52 -4.04 8.93 -0.10
C THR A 52 -5.33 8.69 -0.86
N ALA A 53 -5.29 7.98 -2.00
CA ALA A 53 -6.51 7.64 -2.75
C ALA A 53 -7.47 6.76 -1.92
N TYR A 54 -6.95 5.84 -1.09
CA TYR A 54 -7.75 5.10 -0.14
C TYR A 54 -8.35 6.01 0.94
N GLY A 55 -7.54 6.86 1.56
CA GLY A 55 -7.97 7.79 2.60
C GLY A 55 -9.06 8.75 2.14
N GLN A 56 -9.03 9.22 0.89
CA GLN A 56 -10.09 10.06 0.33
C GLN A 56 -11.43 9.34 0.27
N ARG A 57 -11.43 8.05 -0.10
CA ARG A 57 -12.67 7.25 -0.07
C ARG A 57 -13.20 7.12 1.36
N VAL A 58 -12.32 6.87 2.33
CA VAL A 58 -12.69 6.80 3.76
C VAL A 58 -13.30 8.13 4.22
N LYS A 59 -12.66 9.26 3.92
CA LYS A 59 -13.15 10.60 4.30
C LYS A 59 -14.48 10.95 3.65
N SER A 60 -14.72 10.52 2.40
CA SER A 60 -15.97 10.78 1.68
C SER A 60 -17.18 10.01 2.21
N ASN A 61 -16.97 8.84 2.82
CA ASN A 61 -18.04 8.02 3.37
C ASN A 61 -17.55 7.22 4.60
N PRO A 62 -17.31 7.86 5.76
CA PRO A 62 -16.74 7.19 6.92
C PRO A 62 -17.57 6.00 7.40
N LYS A 63 -18.90 6.09 7.30
CA LYS A 63 -19.84 5.03 7.68
C LYS A 63 -19.62 3.73 6.91
N ALA A 64 -19.28 3.81 5.61
CA ALA A 64 -18.93 2.64 4.81
C ALA A 64 -17.61 1.96 5.24
N TYR A 65 -16.81 2.64 6.06
CA TYR A 65 -15.54 2.15 6.61
C TYR A 65 -15.60 1.96 8.13
N TYR A 66 -16.79 1.64 8.66
CA TYR A 66 -17.00 1.24 10.07
C TYR A 66 -16.74 2.34 11.11
N PHE A 67 -16.73 3.62 10.72
CA PHE A 67 -16.77 4.71 11.69
C PHE A 67 -18.17 4.82 12.30
N PRO A 68 -18.30 5.10 13.62
CA PRO A 68 -19.58 5.42 14.25
C PRO A 68 -20.28 6.61 13.60
N ASP A 69 -21.60 6.71 13.75
CA ASP A 69 -22.36 7.85 13.23
C ASP A 69 -21.84 9.17 13.82
N GLY A 70 -21.54 10.13 12.94
CA GLY A 70 -20.94 11.42 13.30
C GLY A 70 -19.41 11.42 13.48
N ALA A 71 -18.76 10.26 13.50
CA ALA A 71 -17.31 10.18 13.57
C ALA A 71 -16.66 10.34 12.19
N VAL A 72 -15.58 11.12 12.13
CA VAL A 72 -14.77 11.32 10.92
C VAL A 72 -13.29 11.08 11.22
N PRO A 73 -12.50 10.61 10.24
CA PRO A 73 -11.05 10.57 10.40
C PRO A 73 -10.47 11.98 10.62
N PRO A 74 -9.38 12.12 11.39
CA PRO A 74 -8.66 13.38 11.50
C PRO A 74 -8.24 13.95 10.14
N ASN A 75 -8.11 15.27 10.05
CA ASN A 75 -7.77 15.95 8.78
C ASN A 75 -6.46 15.44 8.17
N ASN A 76 -5.44 15.18 9.00
CA ASN A 76 -4.13 14.66 8.61
C ASN A 76 -4.08 13.12 8.44
N ALA A 77 -5.21 12.41 8.59
CA ALA A 77 -5.24 10.98 8.34
C ALA A 77 -4.91 10.69 6.87
N PHE A 78 -4.07 9.66 6.63
CA PHE A 78 -3.64 9.19 5.30
C PHE A 78 -2.82 10.19 4.46
N THR A 79 -2.33 11.28 5.06
CA THR A 79 -1.52 12.30 4.36
C THR A 79 -0.09 12.39 4.87
N VAL A 80 0.16 12.10 6.15
CA VAL A 80 1.51 12.04 6.73
C VAL A 80 1.95 10.57 6.72
N LEU A 81 2.83 10.22 5.78
CA LEU A 81 3.27 8.84 5.54
C LEU A 81 4.80 8.76 5.60
N ASP A 82 5.31 7.99 6.56
CA ASP A 82 6.73 7.65 6.63
C ASP A 82 6.95 6.28 5.98
N ILE A 83 7.93 6.19 5.08
CA ILE A 83 8.29 4.95 4.39
C ILE A 83 9.42 4.20 5.09
N TYR A 84 10.05 4.82 6.08
CA TYR A 84 11.13 4.25 6.86
C TYR A 84 10.64 3.74 8.21
N TYR A 85 11.33 2.74 8.73
CA TYR A 85 11.18 2.36 10.13
C TYR A 85 12.14 3.22 10.95
N GLY A 86 11.58 3.96 11.91
CA GLY A 86 12.38 4.82 12.78
C GLY A 86 13.41 4.02 13.58
N LEU A 87 14.61 4.57 13.71
CA LEU A 87 15.63 4.02 14.60
C LEU A 87 15.15 4.17 16.04
N PRO A 88 15.17 3.09 16.87
CA PRO A 88 14.78 3.21 18.27
C PRO A 88 15.65 4.25 19.00
N ALA A 89 15.03 5.07 19.84
CA ALA A 89 15.72 6.16 20.53
C ALA A 89 16.89 5.66 21.41
N VAL A 90 16.74 4.49 22.02
CA VAL A 90 17.81 3.86 22.81
C VAL A 90 19.02 3.50 21.94
N GLU A 91 18.82 3.03 20.71
CA GLU A 91 19.91 2.74 19.78
C GLU A 91 20.61 4.03 19.36
N SER A 92 19.85 5.09 19.08
CA SER A 92 20.41 6.40 18.73
C SER A 92 21.26 7.03 19.84
N ALA A 93 20.99 6.71 21.11
CA ALA A 93 21.74 7.24 22.25
C ALA A 93 23.03 6.45 22.55
N LEU A 94 23.11 5.18 22.12
CA LEU A 94 24.22 4.28 22.45
C LEU A 94 25.42 4.42 21.51
N THR A 95 25.23 4.97 20.30
CA THR A 95 26.33 5.17 19.35
C THR A 95 26.40 6.63 18.92
N PRO A 96 27.51 7.33 19.16
CA PRO A 96 27.67 8.74 18.79
C PRO A 96 28.01 8.96 17.30
N TYR A 97 28.00 7.91 16.47
CA TYR A 97 28.45 7.93 15.08
C TYR A 97 27.34 7.75 14.04
N PHE A 98 26.10 8.07 14.40
CA PHE A 98 25.01 8.21 13.43
C PHE A 98 25.03 9.60 12.79
#